data_AF-A0A942CRV4-F1
#
_entry.id   AF-A0A942CRV4-F1
#
_cell.length_a   1.000
_cell.length_b   1.000
_cell.length_c   1.000
_cell.angle_alpha   90.00
_cell.angle_beta   90.00
_cell.angle_gamma   90.00
#
_symmetry.space_group_name_H-M   'P 1'
#
loop_
_entity.id
_entity.type
_entity.pdbx_description
1 polymer ?
#
loop_
_entity_poly.entity_id
_entity_poly.type
_entity_poly.pdbx_seq_one_letter_code
_entity_poly.pdbx_strand_id
1 'polypeptide(L)'
;MNILGINAYHGNASAAIVCNGQLIAAVEEERFNRVKYAAGFPVAAIRYCLKEAGLTLADVDHVAVPRNPYARLLTKLFYAARMPSFARERMRVLAKFTGIREALAAAFDFDPEKLKANFHRVEHHVAHLASSFYCSPFEEAALLSADGLGDFASSMWGAGYGPRMNVHASIAFPHSLGLYYSAITQHLGFLKFGDEYKVMGLGAYGEPEFLEEFREIVKARGAGFALNLKYFTHHRTGPEMSWAEAEKTPVLGKLFSDELANLLGPPRKPEDTIEQRHKNQASSLQARLEEVYLGMLRHLADTTKLKSVCLAGGVAFNCVANGKIPGETPFENVYVHPAAGDAGLAVGAAFHIWHQILGKPRSFVMEHAYWGPGFSAEEIRQAIDGAKLNGGGYAIVQLEEEKLPSQTAKIIGDGKILGWYQGRAEWGPRALGNRSIVADPRRPEMKEILNRRIKHREIFRPFAPSILAEASSEWFEQSHPSPFMTMAYAVRPEKRDKIPAPTHVDGTGRLQTVTKTANPRYWKLIKEVERQTGVPVVLNTSFNDNEPIVCKPQEAIDCFLRTQMDALVLGDFLITRS
;
A
#
# COMPACT_ATOMS: atom_id res chain seq x y z
N MET A 1 1.47 -11.82 -26.42
CA MET A 1 1.17 -12.69 -25.27
C MET A 1 0.71 -11.81 -24.12
N ASN A 2 -0.56 -11.91 -23.77
CA ASN A 2 -1.28 -10.99 -22.93
C ASN A 2 -1.82 -11.75 -21.69
N ILE A 3 -1.40 -11.32 -20.50
CA ILE A 3 -1.69 -12.00 -19.24
C ILE A 3 -2.46 -11.03 -18.33
N LEU A 4 -3.72 -11.36 -18.05
CA LEU A 4 -4.57 -10.62 -17.13
C LEU A 4 -4.46 -11.21 -15.72
N GLY A 5 -3.90 -10.45 -14.78
CA GLY A 5 -3.92 -10.77 -13.37
C GLY A 5 -5.18 -10.23 -12.68
N ILE A 6 -5.86 -11.05 -11.88
CA ILE A 6 -7.11 -10.69 -11.20
C ILE A 6 -7.01 -11.07 -9.72
N ASN A 7 -7.02 -10.08 -8.83
CA ASN A 7 -7.26 -10.28 -7.40
C ASN A 7 -8.73 -9.98 -7.10
N ALA A 8 -9.51 -10.98 -6.69
CA ALA A 8 -10.94 -10.87 -6.45
C ALA A 8 -11.33 -11.55 -5.13
N TYR A 9 -12.49 -11.19 -4.58
CA TYR A 9 -13.08 -11.84 -3.39
C TYR A 9 -12.17 -11.86 -2.14
N HIS A 10 -11.30 -10.85 -2.06
CA HIS A 10 -10.43 -10.53 -0.94
C HIS A 10 -10.25 -9.01 -0.91
N GLY A 11 -9.92 -8.44 0.25
CA GLY A 11 -9.63 -7.01 0.38
C GLY A 11 -8.60 -6.55 -0.64
N ASN A 12 -8.76 -5.31 -1.11
CA ASN A 12 -7.91 -4.73 -2.17
C ASN A 12 -8.05 -5.47 -3.52
N ALA A 13 -9.29 -5.78 -3.91
CA ALA A 13 -9.62 -6.29 -5.23
C ALA A 13 -9.03 -5.38 -6.32
N SER A 14 -8.40 -6.00 -7.31
CA SER A 14 -7.59 -5.28 -8.29
C SER A 14 -7.32 -6.10 -9.54
N ALA A 15 -6.86 -5.43 -10.59
CA ALA A 15 -6.44 -6.07 -11.83
C ALA A 15 -5.13 -5.48 -12.34
N ALA A 16 -4.40 -6.29 -13.10
CA ALA A 16 -3.20 -5.90 -13.83
C ALA A 16 -3.14 -6.60 -15.18
N ILE A 17 -2.54 -5.96 -16.18
CA ILE A 17 -2.34 -6.55 -17.51
C ILE A 17 -0.85 -6.46 -17.90
N VAL A 18 -0.28 -7.62 -18.23
CA VAL A 18 1.09 -7.75 -18.71
C VAL A 18 1.05 -8.16 -20.18
N CYS A 19 1.67 -7.36 -21.04
CA CYS A 19 1.75 -7.62 -22.48
C CYS A 19 3.22 -7.81 -22.86
N ASN A 20 3.56 -8.99 -23.39
CA ASN A 20 4.91 -9.34 -23.84
C ASN A 20 6.00 -9.05 -22.78
N GLY A 21 5.71 -9.35 -21.51
CA GLY A 21 6.63 -9.16 -20.40
C GLY A 21 6.71 -7.73 -19.85
N GLN A 22 5.85 -6.82 -20.31
CA GLN A 22 5.75 -5.44 -19.82
C GLN A 22 4.44 -5.22 -19.09
N LEU A 23 4.47 -4.58 -17.92
CA LEU A 23 3.25 -4.13 -17.25
C LEU A 23 2.68 -2.92 -17.99
N ILE A 24 1.41 -2.99 -18.40
CA ILE A 24 0.76 -1.89 -19.13
C ILE A 24 -0.17 -1.08 -18.21
N ALA A 25 -0.92 -1.77 -17.35
CA ALA A 25 -1.82 -1.17 -16.36
C ALA A 25 -1.96 -2.04 -15.11
N ALA A 26 -2.18 -1.38 -13.97
CA ALA A 26 -2.53 -2.00 -12.69
C ALA A 26 -3.31 -0.98 -11.84
N VAL A 27 -4.47 -1.37 -11.30
CA VAL A 27 -5.35 -0.47 -10.55
C VAL A 27 -6.28 -1.21 -9.58
N GLU A 28 -6.56 -0.58 -8.43
CA GLU A 28 -7.44 -1.13 -7.40
C GLU A 28 -8.89 -0.76 -7.70
N GLU A 29 -9.82 -1.67 -7.46
CA GLU A 29 -11.25 -1.45 -7.73
C GLU A 29 -11.80 -0.26 -6.91
N GLU A 30 -11.24 -0.04 -5.71
CA GLU A 30 -11.63 1.08 -4.83
C GLU A 30 -11.46 2.46 -5.47
N ARG A 31 -10.57 2.60 -6.46
CA ARG A 31 -10.38 3.86 -7.20
C ARG A 31 -11.61 4.22 -8.03
N PHE A 32 -12.39 3.23 -8.45
CA PHE A 32 -13.56 3.41 -9.32
C PHE A 32 -14.88 3.39 -8.54
N ASN A 33 -15.08 2.39 -7.68
CA ASN A 33 -16.34 2.22 -6.96
C ASN A 33 -16.42 3.06 -5.68
N ARG A 34 -15.31 3.71 -5.28
CA ARG A 34 -15.18 4.56 -4.09
C ARG A 34 -15.39 3.82 -2.76
N VAL A 35 -15.38 2.48 -2.76
CA VAL A 35 -15.47 1.62 -1.58
C VAL A 35 -14.07 1.25 -1.12
N LYS A 36 -13.64 1.78 0.04
CA LYS A 36 -12.31 1.48 0.60
C LYS A 36 -12.12 -0.01 0.82
N TYR A 37 -10.97 -0.53 0.40
CA TYR A 37 -10.57 -1.92 0.50
C TYR A 37 -11.55 -2.88 -0.17
N ALA A 38 -12.19 -2.43 -1.27
CA ALA A 38 -13.17 -3.20 -2.03
C ALA A 38 -12.76 -4.67 -2.16
N ALA A 39 -13.65 -5.59 -1.80
CA ALA A 39 -13.38 -7.02 -1.75
C ALA A 39 -14.16 -7.84 -2.78
N GLY A 40 -14.76 -7.17 -3.78
CA GLY A 40 -15.59 -7.77 -4.82
C GLY A 40 -14.80 -8.37 -5.99
N PHE A 41 -15.51 -8.61 -7.10
CA PHE A 41 -14.89 -8.92 -8.38
C PHE A 41 -14.52 -7.60 -9.08
N PRO A 42 -13.26 -7.40 -9.52
CA PRO A 42 -12.75 -6.07 -9.89
C PRO A 42 -13.08 -5.69 -11.35
N VAL A 43 -14.37 -5.54 -11.67
CA VAL A 43 -14.84 -5.31 -13.06
C VAL A 43 -14.28 -4.02 -13.65
N ALA A 44 -14.30 -2.92 -12.89
CA ALA A 44 -13.85 -1.63 -13.39
C ALA A 44 -12.33 -1.61 -13.62
N ALA A 45 -11.57 -2.24 -12.72
CA ALA A 45 -10.13 -2.40 -12.87
C ALA A 45 -9.75 -3.27 -14.07
N ILE A 46 -10.45 -4.40 -14.29
CA ILE A 46 -10.22 -5.25 -15.47
C ILE A 46 -10.52 -4.46 -16.75
N ARG A 47 -11.65 -3.75 -16.80
CA ARG A 47 -12.05 -2.94 -17.96
C ARG A 47 -11.03 -1.85 -18.26
N TYR A 48 -10.52 -1.19 -17.23
CA TYR A 48 -9.44 -0.22 -17.37
C TYR A 48 -8.18 -0.87 -17.95
N CYS A 49 -7.74 -2.01 -17.40
CA CYS A 49 -6.55 -2.70 -17.87
C CYS A 49 -6.64 -3.09 -19.35
N LEU A 50 -7.76 -3.70 -19.76
CA LEU A 50 -7.99 -4.07 -21.16
C LEU A 50 -8.00 -2.84 -22.08
N LYS A 51 -8.70 -1.76 -21.67
CA LYS A 51 -8.75 -0.50 -22.42
C LYS A 51 -7.36 0.10 -22.60
N GLU A 52 -6.57 0.20 -21.52
CA GLU A 52 -5.22 0.78 -21.57
C GLU A 52 -4.28 -0.04 -22.47
N ALA A 53 -4.45 -1.37 -22.49
CA ALA A 53 -3.68 -2.23 -23.38
C ALA A 53 -4.18 -2.25 -24.84
N GLY A 54 -5.32 -1.61 -25.15
CA GLY A 54 -5.95 -1.69 -26.46
C GLY A 54 -6.46 -3.09 -26.80
N LEU A 55 -6.84 -3.87 -25.79
CA LEU A 55 -7.24 -5.27 -25.91
C LEU A 55 -8.72 -5.46 -25.56
N THR A 56 -9.29 -6.52 -26.11
CA THR A 56 -10.56 -7.10 -25.67
C THR A 56 -10.31 -8.36 -24.85
N LEU A 57 -11.36 -8.93 -24.24
CA LEU A 57 -11.23 -10.23 -23.56
C LEU A 57 -10.79 -11.37 -24.49
N ALA A 58 -11.11 -11.29 -25.79
CA ALA A 58 -10.73 -12.31 -26.77
C ALA A 58 -9.21 -12.34 -27.02
N ASP A 59 -8.51 -11.23 -26.75
CA ASP A 59 -7.07 -11.09 -26.96
C ASP A 59 -6.25 -11.55 -25.74
N VAL A 60 -6.90 -11.95 -24.65
CA VAL A 60 -6.23 -12.42 -23.43
C VAL A 60 -5.85 -13.89 -23.60
N ASP A 61 -4.54 -14.17 -23.55
CA ASP A 61 -4.01 -15.52 -23.68
C ASP A 61 -4.05 -16.29 -22.34
N HIS A 62 -3.86 -15.57 -21.24
CA HIS A 62 -3.81 -16.14 -19.89
C HIS A 62 -4.53 -15.26 -18.86
N VAL A 63 -5.23 -15.90 -17.93
CA VAL A 63 -5.79 -15.26 -16.74
C VAL A 63 -5.09 -15.84 -15.51
N ALA A 64 -4.53 -15.00 -14.65
CA ALA A 64 -3.81 -15.41 -13.44
C ALA A 64 -4.56 -14.96 -12.19
N VAL A 65 -4.91 -15.92 -11.32
CA VAL A 65 -5.64 -15.67 -10.07
C VAL A 65 -4.74 -16.07 -8.89
N PRO A 66 -4.46 -15.17 -7.93
CA PRO A 66 -3.53 -15.38 -6.81
C PRO A 66 -4.18 -16.18 -5.67
N ARG A 67 -4.81 -17.31 -6.01
CA ARG A 67 -5.36 -18.24 -5.05
C ARG A 67 -5.26 -19.67 -5.52
N ASN A 68 -4.62 -20.52 -4.73
CA ASN A 68 -4.56 -21.96 -4.99
C ASN A 68 -5.33 -22.76 -3.92
N PRO A 69 -6.55 -23.24 -4.22
CA PRO A 69 -7.35 -24.00 -3.26
C PRO A 69 -6.71 -25.34 -2.88
N TYR A 70 -5.81 -25.88 -3.71
CA TYR A 70 -5.12 -27.15 -3.45
C TYR A 70 -3.84 -27.00 -2.63
N ALA A 71 -3.33 -25.78 -2.45
CA ALA A 71 -2.17 -25.55 -1.58
C ALA A 71 -2.49 -25.96 -0.13
N ARG A 72 -1.52 -26.60 0.55
CA ARG A 72 -1.60 -26.98 1.98
C ARG A 72 -2.86 -27.77 2.36
N LEU A 73 -3.26 -28.72 1.52
CA LEU A 73 -4.50 -29.49 1.68
C LEU A 73 -4.58 -30.21 3.05
N LEU A 74 -3.48 -30.79 3.53
CA LEU A 74 -3.45 -31.46 4.84
C LEU A 74 -3.77 -30.50 6.00
N THR A 75 -3.17 -29.31 6.00
CA THR A 75 -3.46 -28.26 7.00
C THR A 75 -4.91 -27.81 6.92
N LYS A 76 -5.44 -27.63 5.71
CA LYS A 76 -6.85 -27.29 5.47
C LYS A 76 -7.79 -28.35 6.05
N LEU A 77 -7.52 -29.63 5.78
CA LEU A 77 -8.32 -30.76 6.28
C LEU A 77 -8.28 -30.86 7.81
N PHE A 78 -7.11 -30.71 8.42
CA PHE A 78 -6.96 -30.69 9.88
C PHE A 78 -7.84 -29.61 10.53
N TYR A 79 -7.78 -28.37 10.02
CA TYR A 79 -8.57 -27.28 10.58
C TYR A 79 -10.06 -27.36 10.22
N ALA A 80 -10.41 -27.90 9.05
CA ALA A 80 -11.81 -28.13 8.68
C ALA A 80 -12.49 -29.14 9.62
N ALA A 81 -11.78 -30.21 10.00
CA ALA A 81 -12.29 -31.18 10.98
C ALA A 81 -12.48 -30.57 12.38
N ARG A 82 -11.60 -29.63 12.77
CA ARG A 82 -11.63 -28.98 14.09
C ARG A 82 -12.61 -27.81 14.18
N MET A 83 -12.95 -27.18 13.05
CA MET A 83 -13.78 -25.95 12.99
C MET A 83 -14.83 -26.05 11.86
N PRO A 84 -15.99 -26.68 12.11
CA PRO A 84 -17.02 -26.90 11.07
C PRO A 84 -17.61 -25.61 10.47
N SER A 85 -17.75 -24.56 11.28
CA SER A 85 -18.21 -23.24 10.82
C SER A 85 -17.23 -22.62 9.81
N PHE A 86 -15.94 -22.65 10.13
CA PHE A 86 -14.85 -22.19 9.27
C PHE A 86 -14.78 -22.99 7.96
N ALA A 87 -14.99 -24.31 8.02
CA ALA A 87 -15.07 -25.15 6.81
C ALA A 87 -16.21 -24.72 5.88
N ARG A 88 -17.39 -24.43 6.43
CA ARG A 88 -18.57 -23.97 5.66
C ARG A 88 -18.33 -22.62 5.00
N GLU A 89 -17.71 -21.68 5.70
CA GLU A 89 -17.32 -20.38 5.12
C GLU A 89 -16.32 -20.56 3.98
N ARG A 90 -15.28 -21.38 4.18
CA ARG A 90 -14.26 -21.64 3.15
C ARG A 90 -14.83 -22.30 1.91
N MET A 91 -15.82 -23.18 2.05
CA MET A 91 -16.55 -23.76 0.91
C MET A 91 -17.31 -22.71 0.10
N ARG A 92 -17.98 -21.74 0.74
CA ARG A 92 -18.63 -20.63 0.02
C ARG A 92 -17.62 -19.79 -0.76
N VAL A 93 -16.47 -19.51 -0.15
CA VAL A 93 -15.42 -18.74 -0.83
C VAL A 93 -14.85 -19.56 -1.99
N LEU A 94 -14.59 -20.86 -1.83
CA LEU A 94 -14.12 -21.74 -2.90
C LEU A 94 -15.05 -21.71 -4.12
N ALA A 95 -16.37 -21.78 -3.91
CA ALA A 95 -17.37 -21.73 -4.98
C ALA A 95 -17.30 -20.42 -5.80
N LYS A 96 -16.99 -19.28 -5.17
CA LYS A 96 -16.78 -18.00 -5.88
C LYS A 96 -15.53 -18.04 -6.76
N PHE A 97 -14.45 -18.68 -6.30
CA PHE A 97 -13.19 -18.76 -7.06
C PHE A 97 -13.20 -19.84 -8.15
N THR A 98 -14.05 -20.86 -8.06
CA THR A 98 -14.27 -21.79 -9.17
C THR A 98 -14.98 -21.12 -10.34
N GLY A 99 -15.78 -20.08 -10.08
CA GLY A 99 -16.57 -19.35 -11.08
C GLY A 99 -15.89 -18.13 -11.72
N ILE A 100 -14.56 -17.98 -11.65
CA ILE A 100 -13.88 -16.77 -12.17
C ILE A 100 -14.05 -16.63 -13.68
N ARG A 101 -14.06 -17.74 -14.44
CA ARG A 101 -14.27 -17.72 -15.90
C ARG A 101 -15.66 -17.17 -16.21
N GLU A 102 -16.67 -17.69 -15.53
CA GLU A 102 -18.08 -17.33 -15.67
C GLU A 102 -18.32 -15.89 -15.21
N ALA A 103 -17.72 -15.48 -14.08
CA ALA A 103 -17.79 -14.11 -13.59
C ALA A 103 -17.14 -13.11 -14.57
N LEU A 104 -16.00 -13.46 -15.15
CA LEU A 104 -15.32 -12.64 -16.16
C LEU A 104 -16.15 -12.54 -17.44
N ALA A 105 -16.69 -13.66 -17.91
CA ALA A 105 -17.55 -13.71 -19.10
C ALA A 105 -18.82 -12.86 -18.90
N ALA A 106 -19.51 -13.04 -17.77
CA ALA A 106 -20.72 -12.28 -17.43
C ALA A 106 -20.44 -10.78 -17.27
N ALA A 107 -19.32 -10.38 -16.66
CA ALA A 107 -18.98 -8.97 -16.45
C ALA A 107 -18.73 -8.17 -17.75
N PHE A 108 -18.55 -8.87 -18.87
CA PHE A 108 -18.24 -8.28 -20.18
C PHE A 108 -19.22 -8.74 -21.27
N ASP A 109 -20.38 -9.29 -20.88
CA ASP A 109 -21.39 -9.83 -21.80
C ASP A 109 -20.78 -10.76 -22.87
N PHE A 110 -19.78 -11.54 -22.45
CA PHE A 110 -18.97 -12.38 -23.31
C PHE A 110 -19.39 -13.85 -23.15
N ASP A 111 -19.32 -14.61 -24.24
CA ASP A 111 -19.60 -16.05 -24.21
C ASP A 111 -18.43 -16.80 -23.55
N PRO A 112 -18.62 -17.47 -22.40
CA PRO A 112 -17.54 -18.16 -21.68
C PRO A 112 -16.86 -19.25 -22.50
N GLU A 113 -17.56 -19.86 -23.47
CA GLU A 113 -17.01 -20.87 -24.38
C GLU A 113 -16.06 -20.27 -25.42
N LYS A 114 -16.24 -18.98 -25.74
CA LYS A 114 -15.34 -18.24 -26.65
C LYS A 114 -14.10 -17.71 -25.95
N LEU A 115 -14.05 -17.77 -24.62
CA LEU A 115 -12.90 -17.29 -23.85
C LEU A 115 -11.78 -18.35 -23.88
N LYS A 116 -10.87 -18.19 -24.84
CA LYS A 116 -9.73 -19.09 -25.08
C LYS A 116 -8.58 -18.95 -24.07
N ALA A 117 -8.67 -17.97 -23.17
CA ALA A 117 -7.64 -17.74 -22.16
C ALA A 117 -7.41 -18.99 -21.29
N ASN A 118 -6.14 -19.30 -21.02
CA ASN A 118 -5.77 -20.33 -20.06
C ASN A 118 -5.81 -19.75 -18.65
N PHE A 119 -6.55 -20.40 -17.75
CA PHE A 119 -6.72 -19.93 -16.37
C PHE A 119 -5.71 -20.60 -15.44
N HIS A 120 -5.01 -19.77 -14.67
CA HIS A 120 -3.97 -20.20 -13.75
C HIS A 120 -4.29 -19.81 -12.32
N ARG A 121 -3.96 -20.71 -11.40
CA ARG A 121 -4.06 -20.48 -9.96
C ARG A 121 -2.67 -20.41 -9.36
N VAL A 122 -2.30 -19.25 -8.85
CA VAL A 122 -1.01 -18.99 -8.20
C VAL A 122 -1.22 -18.95 -6.70
N GLU A 123 -0.38 -19.60 -5.90
CA GLU A 123 -0.48 -19.51 -4.43
C GLU A 123 -0.31 -18.04 -3.99
N HIS A 124 -1.14 -17.56 -3.06
CA HIS A 124 -1.19 -16.17 -2.61
C HIS A 124 0.19 -15.59 -2.27
N HIS A 125 0.96 -16.28 -1.44
CA HIS A 125 2.29 -15.81 -1.07
C HIS A 125 3.32 -15.94 -2.19
N VAL A 126 3.16 -16.88 -3.11
CA VAL A 126 4.00 -16.96 -4.33
C VAL A 126 3.74 -15.74 -5.21
N ALA A 127 2.48 -15.31 -5.34
CA ALA A 127 2.14 -14.07 -6.03
C ALA A 127 2.73 -12.84 -5.32
N HIS A 128 2.74 -12.79 -3.98
CA HIS A 128 3.45 -11.73 -3.24
C HIS A 128 4.95 -11.70 -3.53
N LEU A 129 5.64 -12.84 -3.47
CA LEU A 129 7.08 -12.87 -3.78
C LEU A 129 7.35 -12.47 -5.24
N ALA A 130 6.49 -12.90 -6.16
CA ALA A 130 6.59 -12.56 -7.57
C ALA A 130 6.32 -11.06 -7.83
N SER A 131 5.40 -10.43 -7.11
CA SER A 131 5.09 -9.00 -7.28
C SER A 131 6.27 -8.12 -6.90
N SER A 132 7.07 -8.51 -5.92
CA SER A 132 8.27 -7.77 -5.54
C SER A 132 9.47 -8.14 -6.41
N PHE A 133 9.82 -9.43 -6.55
CA PHE A 133 11.04 -9.84 -7.26
C PHE A 133 11.03 -9.43 -8.74
N TYR A 134 9.97 -9.75 -9.48
CA TYR A 134 9.92 -9.49 -10.93
C TYR A 134 9.73 -8.02 -11.29
N CYS A 135 9.31 -7.19 -10.33
CA CYS A 135 9.24 -5.74 -10.47
C CYS A 135 10.51 -5.02 -9.99
N SER A 136 11.38 -5.72 -9.26
CA SER A 136 12.63 -5.15 -8.74
C SER A 136 13.69 -5.03 -9.85
N PRO A 137 14.70 -4.15 -9.66
CA PRO A 137 15.85 -4.08 -10.56
C PRO A 137 16.89 -5.18 -10.30
N PHE A 138 16.70 -6.04 -9.30
CA PHE A 138 17.74 -6.97 -8.85
C PHE A 138 17.70 -8.28 -9.65
N GLU A 139 18.84 -8.69 -10.21
CA GLU A 139 18.97 -9.99 -10.88
C GLU A 139 18.86 -11.15 -9.88
N GLU A 140 19.44 -10.98 -8.69
CA GLU A 140 19.32 -11.91 -7.57
C GLU A 140 18.90 -11.18 -6.29
N ALA A 141 18.01 -11.80 -5.52
CA ALA A 141 17.54 -11.23 -4.26
C ALA A 141 16.98 -12.30 -3.31
N ALA A 142 17.19 -12.10 -2.02
CA ALA A 142 16.42 -12.77 -0.98
C ALA A 142 14.99 -12.23 -0.99
N LEU A 143 14.01 -13.09 -0.75
CA LEU A 143 12.59 -12.72 -0.90
C LEU A 143 11.84 -13.00 0.39
N LEU A 144 11.07 -12.02 0.87
CA LEU A 144 10.19 -12.20 2.02
C LEU A 144 8.80 -11.63 1.73
N SER A 145 7.80 -12.47 1.92
CA SER A 145 6.40 -12.07 2.00
C SER A 145 5.93 -12.26 3.44
N ALA A 146 5.34 -11.23 4.04
CA ALA A 146 4.73 -11.29 5.37
C ALA A 146 3.37 -10.56 5.36
N ASP A 147 2.31 -11.27 5.70
CA ASP A 147 0.92 -10.84 5.48
C ASP A 147 -0.03 -11.37 6.56
N GLY A 148 -1.31 -11.04 6.46
CA GLY A 148 -2.37 -11.58 7.31
C GLY A 148 -2.53 -13.09 7.15
N LEU A 149 -3.14 -13.54 6.04
CA LEU A 149 -3.37 -14.95 5.73
C LEU A 149 -3.74 -15.13 4.25
N GLY A 150 -3.00 -15.98 3.54
CA GLY A 150 -3.31 -16.38 2.18
C GLY A 150 -2.97 -17.86 1.95
N ASP A 151 -3.91 -18.63 1.40
CA ASP A 151 -3.73 -20.07 1.13
C ASP A 151 -3.15 -20.90 2.30
N PHE A 152 -3.51 -20.55 3.55
CA PHE A 152 -3.01 -21.15 4.80
C PHE A 152 -1.53 -20.89 5.13
N ALA A 153 -0.90 -19.90 4.49
CA ALA A 153 0.33 -19.27 4.94
C ALA A 153 0.08 -17.82 5.37
N SER A 154 0.95 -17.30 6.24
CA SER A 154 1.02 -15.88 6.58
C SER A 154 2.34 -15.25 6.17
N SER A 155 3.36 -16.08 5.95
CA SER A 155 4.69 -15.63 5.57
C SER A 155 5.35 -16.70 4.72
N MET A 156 6.13 -16.26 3.75
CA MET A 156 6.88 -17.12 2.83
C MET A 156 8.19 -16.44 2.48
N TRP A 157 9.25 -17.22 2.34
CA TRP A 157 10.54 -16.68 1.93
C TRP A 157 11.28 -17.64 1.00
N GLY A 158 12.23 -17.07 0.29
CA GLY A 158 12.95 -17.75 -0.77
C GLY A 158 14.08 -16.90 -1.33
N ALA A 159 14.54 -17.28 -2.51
CA ALA A 159 15.51 -16.53 -3.29
C ALA A 159 15.11 -16.49 -4.77
N GLY A 160 15.40 -15.38 -5.42
CA GLY A 160 15.26 -15.20 -6.87
C GLY A 160 16.62 -15.11 -7.54
N TYR A 161 16.74 -15.72 -8.73
CA TYR A 161 17.93 -15.70 -9.58
C TYR A 161 17.48 -15.59 -11.06
N GLY A 162 17.80 -14.47 -11.70
CA GLY A 162 17.36 -14.17 -13.06
C GLY A 162 15.83 -14.26 -13.18
N PRO A 163 15.27 -15.07 -14.10
CA PRO A 163 13.82 -15.24 -14.27
C PRO A 163 13.20 -16.28 -13.33
N ARG A 164 13.98 -16.87 -12.41
CA ARG A 164 13.49 -17.93 -11.52
C ARG A 164 13.47 -17.47 -10.08
N MET A 165 12.55 -18.06 -9.34
CA MET A 165 12.37 -17.90 -7.90
C MET A 165 12.12 -19.26 -7.28
N ASN A 166 12.77 -19.51 -6.14
CA ASN A 166 12.62 -20.72 -5.34
C ASN A 166 12.09 -20.37 -3.96
N VAL A 167 10.99 -21.01 -3.57
CA VAL A 167 10.46 -20.90 -2.21
C VAL A 167 11.26 -21.84 -1.31
N HIS A 168 11.83 -21.32 -0.23
CA HIS A 168 12.60 -22.13 0.72
C HIS A 168 11.71 -22.64 1.86
N ALA A 169 10.88 -21.76 2.41
CA ALA A 169 9.99 -22.13 3.52
C ALA A 169 8.86 -21.10 3.70
N SER A 170 7.97 -21.40 4.64
CA SER A 170 6.80 -20.59 4.95
C SER A 170 6.34 -20.82 6.39
N ILE A 171 5.61 -19.85 6.93
CA ILE A 171 4.89 -19.98 8.19
C ILE A 171 3.42 -20.20 7.86
N ALA A 172 2.89 -21.32 8.34
CA ALA A 172 1.50 -21.69 8.13
C ALA A 172 0.59 -21.04 9.20
N PHE A 173 -0.70 -20.92 8.85
CA PHE A 173 -1.76 -20.67 9.82
C PHE A 173 -1.61 -21.63 11.03
N PRO A 174 -1.72 -21.14 12.27
CA PRO A 174 -2.38 -19.90 12.70
C PRO A 174 -1.41 -18.77 13.09
N HIS A 175 -0.11 -18.90 12.84
CA HIS A 175 0.85 -17.87 13.21
C HIS A 175 0.91 -16.81 12.11
N SER A 176 0.81 -15.53 12.46
CA SER A 176 0.84 -14.42 11.49
C SER A 176 1.24 -13.11 12.15
N LEU A 177 2.23 -12.41 11.59
CA LEU A 177 2.58 -11.05 12.03
C LEU A 177 1.49 -10.05 11.67
N GLY A 178 0.79 -10.24 10.54
CA GLY A 178 -0.35 -9.40 10.16
C GLY A 178 -1.48 -9.51 11.18
N LEU A 179 -1.91 -10.73 11.51
CA LEU A 179 -2.98 -10.93 12.51
C LEU A 179 -2.57 -10.52 13.91
N TYR A 180 -1.30 -10.68 14.27
CA TYR A 180 -0.74 -10.12 15.50
C TYR A 180 -0.93 -8.60 15.57
N TYR A 181 -0.52 -7.89 14.52
CA TYR A 181 -0.65 -6.43 14.47
C TYR A 181 -2.12 -5.99 14.48
N SER A 182 -2.98 -6.64 13.70
CA SER A 182 -4.42 -6.35 13.65
C SER A 182 -5.11 -6.62 15.00
N ALA A 183 -4.75 -7.68 15.72
CA ALA A 183 -5.36 -8.00 17.02
C ALA A 183 -5.04 -6.92 18.07
N ILE A 184 -3.79 -6.44 18.10
CA ILE A 184 -3.38 -5.37 19.01
C ILE A 184 -4.00 -4.03 18.58
N THR A 185 -4.14 -3.81 17.27
CA THR A 185 -4.85 -2.64 16.72
C THR A 185 -6.30 -2.61 17.20
N GLN A 186 -7.00 -3.75 17.17
CA GLN A 186 -8.35 -3.86 17.74
C GLN A 186 -8.37 -3.66 19.26
N HIS A 187 -7.39 -4.21 19.99
CA HIS A 187 -7.28 -4.04 21.45
C HIS A 187 -7.12 -2.56 21.84
N LEU A 188 -6.42 -1.78 21.01
CA LEU A 188 -6.26 -0.33 21.16
C LEU A 188 -7.47 0.47 20.64
N GLY A 189 -8.61 -0.18 20.38
CA GLY A 189 -9.86 0.47 19.99
C GLY A 189 -9.90 0.94 18.54
N PHE A 190 -8.98 0.50 17.68
CA PHE A 190 -9.01 0.76 16.25
C PHE A 190 -9.60 -0.45 15.51
N LEU A 191 -10.89 -0.37 15.19
CA LEU A 191 -11.67 -1.54 14.75
C LEU A 191 -11.82 -1.65 13.23
N LYS A 192 -11.45 -0.61 12.46
CA LYS A 192 -11.64 -0.61 11.00
C LYS A 192 -10.52 -1.39 10.32
N PHE A 193 -10.86 -2.09 9.24
CA PHE A 193 -9.87 -2.73 8.39
C PHE A 193 -8.86 -1.71 7.86
N GLY A 194 -7.57 -2.02 7.96
CA GLY A 194 -6.50 -1.13 7.53
C GLY A 194 -6.13 -0.03 8.53
N ASP A 195 -6.63 -0.03 9.77
CA ASP A 195 -6.23 0.96 10.79
C ASP A 195 -4.84 0.69 11.40
N GLU A 196 -4.15 -0.41 11.03
CA GLU A 196 -2.83 -0.78 11.54
C GLU A 196 -1.80 0.35 11.39
N TYR A 197 -1.85 1.11 10.29
CA TYR A 197 -0.93 2.23 10.09
C TYR A 197 -1.13 3.36 11.13
N LYS A 198 -2.31 3.47 11.76
CA LYS A 198 -2.55 4.45 12.82
C LYS A 198 -1.76 4.06 14.05
N VAL A 199 -1.78 2.79 14.42
CA VAL A 199 -1.05 2.25 15.56
C VAL A 199 0.46 2.34 15.33
N MET A 200 0.92 2.11 14.10
CA MET A 200 2.31 2.38 13.73
C MET A 200 2.72 3.84 14.00
N GLY A 201 1.88 4.81 13.62
CA GLY A 201 2.15 6.23 13.93
C GLY A 201 2.01 6.56 15.42
N LEU A 202 1.10 5.89 16.13
CA LEU A 202 0.91 6.06 17.57
C LEU A 202 2.13 5.58 18.38
N GLY A 203 2.82 4.54 17.90
CA GLY A 203 3.98 3.95 18.59
C GLY A 203 5.10 4.95 18.88
N ALA A 204 5.32 5.94 18.00
CA ALA A 204 6.34 6.96 18.22
C ALA A 204 6.01 7.99 19.32
N TYR A 205 4.81 7.94 19.91
CA TYR A 205 4.44 8.77 21.07
C TYR A 205 4.57 8.03 22.42
N GLY A 206 5.11 6.81 22.42
CA GLY A 206 5.26 6.01 23.63
C GLY A 206 6.60 5.32 23.74
N GLU A 207 6.85 4.78 24.92
CA GLU A 207 8.04 4.00 25.24
C GLU A 207 7.71 2.49 25.24
N PRO A 208 8.64 1.61 24.85
CA PRO A 208 8.38 0.17 24.73
C PRO A 208 8.35 -0.56 26.10
N GLU A 209 7.58 -0.03 27.06
CA GLU A 209 7.49 -0.54 28.44
C GLU A 209 6.88 -1.95 28.55
N PHE A 210 6.11 -2.38 27.56
CA PHE A 210 5.46 -3.71 27.53
C PHE A 210 6.25 -4.73 26.70
N LEU A 211 7.52 -4.46 26.37
CA LEU A 211 8.27 -5.29 25.42
C LEU A 211 8.36 -6.76 25.85
N GLU A 212 8.49 -7.04 27.14
CA GLU A 212 8.55 -8.43 27.65
C GLU A 212 7.22 -9.17 27.44
N GLU A 213 6.09 -8.52 27.74
CA GLU A 213 4.75 -9.05 27.46
C GLU A 213 4.58 -9.34 25.96
N PHE A 214 5.08 -8.46 25.10
CA PHE A 214 5.04 -8.66 23.66
C PHE A 214 5.97 -9.79 23.18
N ARG A 215 7.10 -10.05 23.86
CA ARG A 215 7.93 -11.25 23.64
C ARG A 215 7.19 -12.54 24.05
N GLU A 216 6.29 -12.48 25.02
CA GLU A 216 5.40 -13.61 25.32
C GLU A 216 4.31 -13.83 24.26
N ILE A 217 3.79 -12.75 23.67
CA ILE A 217 2.76 -12.81 22.61
C ILE A 217 3.34 -13.39 21.32
N VAL A 218 4.54 -12.96 20.92
CA VAL A 218 5.22 -13.42 19.69
C VAL A 218 6.60 -13.94 20.02
N LYS A 219 6.84 -15.24 19.82
CA LYS A 219 8.13 -15.89 20.05
C LYS A 219 8.91 -16.01 18.75
N ALA A 220 10.12 -15.45 18.70
CA ALA A 220 11.03 -15.62 17.56
C ALA A 220 11.58 -17.06 17.54
N ARG A 221 11.78 -17.63 16.36
CA ARG A 221 12.25 -19.01 16.14
C ARG A 221 13.11 -19.10 14.87
N GLY A 222 14.41 -18.82 14.98
CA GLY A 222 15.32 -18.85 13.84
C GLY A 222 14.81 -17.97 12.69
N ALA A 223 14.56 -18.59 11.52
CA ALA A 223 13.99 -17.95 10.33
C ALA A 223 12.54 -17.45 10.47
N GLY A 224 11.84 -17.81 11.55
CA GLY A 224 10.41 -17.56 11.69
C GLY A 224 9.99 -17.19 13.10
N PHE A 225 8.70 -17.37 13.38
CA PHE A 225 8.09 -17.01 14.65
C PHE A 225 6.89 -17.90 14.96
N ALA A 226 6.46 -17.87 16.22
CA ALA A 226 5.23 -18.50 16.66
C ALA A 226 4.46 -17.53 17.57
N LEU A 227 3.19 -17.33 17.26
CA LEU A 227 2.25 -16.65 18.16
C LEU A 227 1.94 -17.54 19.36
N ASN A 228 1.85 -16.95 20.55
CA ASN A 228 1.26 -17.58 21.71
C ASN A 228 -0.27 -17.51 21.58
N LEU A 229 -0.86 -18.59 21.07
CA LEU A 229 -2.26 -18.63 20.63
C LEU A 229 -3.26 -18.41 21.76
N LYS A 230 -2.87 -18.49 23.04
CA LYS A 230 -3.78 -18.20 24.15
C LYS A 230 -4.33 -16.78 24.14
N TYR A 231 -3.63 -15.84 23.48
CA TYR A 231 -4.01 -14.42 23.38
C TYR A 231 -4.87 -14.08 22.16
N PHE A 232 -5.21 -15.07 21.33
CA PHE A 232 -5.86 -14.87 20.04
C PHE A 232 -7.09 -15.77 19.87
N THR A 233 -8.00 -15.39 18.96
CA THR A 233 -9.26 -16.13 18.72
C THR A 233 -9.34 -16.76 17.34
N HIS A 234 -8.64 -16.22 16.33
CA HIS A 234 -8.75 -16.63 14.92
C HIS A 234 -8.46 -18.11 14.65
N HIS A 235 -7.66 -18.74 15.51
CA HIS A 235 -7.34 -20.17 15.43
C HIS A 235 -8.47 -21.10 15.95
N ARG A 236 -9.49 -20.54 16.61
CA ARG A 236 -10.66 -21.25 17.17
C ARG A 236 -11.93 -20.97 16.37
N THR A 237 -12.14 -19.72 15.98
CA THR A 237 -13.36 -19.25 15.31
C THR A 237 -13.17 -19.08 13.79
N GLY A 238 -11.93 -19.14 13.30
CA GLY A 238 -11.56 -18.52 12.03
C GLY A 238 -11.46 -16.99 12.17
N PRO A 239 -10.72 -16.31 11.28
CA PRO A 239 -10.90 -14.88 11.11
C PRO A 239 -12.28 -14.66 10.49
N GLU A 240 -13.27 -14.27 11.29
CA GLU A 240 -14.56 -13.84 10.76
C GLU A 240 -14.33 -12.60 9.90
N MET A 241 -14.63 -12.67 8.60
CA MET A 241 -14.38 -11.56 7.69
C MET A 241 -15.52 -11.38 6.69
N SER A 242 -16.10 -10.18 6.64
CA SER A 242 -17.14 -9.84 5.66
C SER A 242 -16.53 -9.45 4.31
N TRP A 243 -15.91 -10.40 3.61
CA TRP A 243 -15.44 -10.19 2.23
C TRP A 243 -16.59 -10.19 1.20
N ALA A 244 -17.81 -10.49 1.62
CA ALA A 244 -18.87 -10.96 0.75
C ALA A 244 -19.66 -9.83 0.05
N GLU A 245 -19.57 -8.60 0.53
CA GLU A 245 -20.37 -7.46 0.03
C GLU A 245 -19.46 -6.49 -0.72
N ALA A 246 -19.46 -6.55 -2.06
CA ALA A 246 -18.62 -5.71 -2.93
C ALA A 246 -18.82 -4.19 -2.70
N GLU A 247 -19.95 -3.82 -2.10
CA GLU A 247 -20.37 -2.45 -1.84
C GLU A 247 -19.97 -1.94 -0.44
N LYS A 248 -19.33 -2.76 0.40
CA LYS A 248 -18.95 -2.38 1.76
C LYS A 248 -17.48 -2.66 2.05
N THR A 249 -16.91 -1.79 2.88
CA THR A 249 -15.60 -2.01 3.48
C THR A 249 -15.60 -3.30 4.31
N PRO A 250 -14.58 -4.18 4.17
CA PRO A 250 -14.46 -5.39 4.98
C PRO A 250 -14.43 -5.10 6.48
N VAL A 251 -15.02 -6.00 7.26
CA VAL A 251 -15.00 -5.98 8.73
C VAL A 251 -14.31 -7.25 9.22
N LEU A 252 -13.41 -7.09 10.19
CA LEU A 252 -12.73 -8.18 10.90
C LEU A 252 -13.45 -8.45 12.21
N GLY A 253 -13.73 -9.73 12.50
CA GLY A 253 -14.17 -10.15 13.84
C GLY A 253 -13.09 -9.92 14.90
N LYS A 254 -13.44 -10.10 16.19
CA LYS A 254 -12.51 -9.97 17.32
C LYS A 254 -11.38 -10.98 17.17
N LEU A 255 -10.13 -10.51 17.08
CA LEU A 255 -8.92 -11.33 16.88
C LEU A 255 -8.16 -11.65 18.18
N PHE A 256 -8.41 -10.90 19.25
CA PHE A 256 -7.77 -11.09 20.56
C PHE A 256 -8.70 -11.79 21.55
N SER A 257 -8.13 -12.51 22.50
CA SER A 257 -8.87 -13.17 23.58
C SER A 257 -8.88 -12.34 24.87
N ASP A 258 -9.62 -12.79 25.87
CA ASP A 258 -9.68 -12.11 27.16
C ASP A 258 -8.38 -12.28 27.95
N GLU A 259 -7.58 -13.31 27.68
CA GLU A 259 -6.22 -13.45 28.21
C GLU A 259 -5.28 -12.32 27.74
N LEU A 260 -5.49 -11.77 26.54
CA LEU A 260 -4.72 -10.60 26.11
C LEU A 260 -5.07 -9.39 26.97
N ALA A 261 -6.36 -9.23 27.31
CA ALA A 261 -6.81 -8.16 28.20
C ALA A 261 -6.32 -8.37 29.65
N ASN A 262 -6.11 -9.60 30.09
CA ASN A 262 -5.48 -9.85 31.39
C ASN A 262 -3.99 -9.47 31.39
N LEU A 263 -3.30 -9.62 30.26
CA LEU A 263 -1.88 -9.30 30.13
C LEU A 263 -1.65 -7.79 29.96
N LEU A 264 -2.34 -7.16 29.01
CA LEU A 264 -2.13 -5.76 28.63
C LEU A 264 -3.12 -4.81 29.34
N GLY A 265 -4.06 -5.35 30.11
CA GLY A 265 -5.19 -4.65 30.73
C GLY A 265 -6.40 -4.50 29.78
N PRO A 266 -7.47 -3.79 30.19
CA PRO A 266 -8.72 -3.73 29.41
C PRO A 266 -8.51 -3.12 28.00
N PRO A 267 -9.25 -3.61 26.98
CA PRO A 267 -9.22 -3.01 25.65
C PRO A 267 -9.82 -1.59 25.68
N ARG A 268 -9.24 -0.68 24.89
CA ARG A 268 -9.72 0.69 24.75
C ARG A 268 -11.00 0.71 23.91
N LYS A 269 -12.02 1.46 24.30
CA LYS A 269 -13.16 1.73 23.40
C LYS A 269 -12.79 2.82 22.39
N PRO A 270 -13.33 2.81 21.15
CA PRO A 270 -13.01 3.81 20.14
C PRO A 270 -13.14 5.27 20.61
N GLU A 271 -14.14 5.55 21.43
CA GLU A 271 -14.48 6.85 22.00
C GLU A 271 -13.61 7.29 23.20
N ASP A 272 -12.89 6.35 23.82
CA ASP A 272 -12.07 6.67 25.00
C ASP A 272 -10.80 7.45 24.62
N THR A 273 -10.33 8.29 25.54
CA THR A 273 -9.07 9.03 25.37
C THR A 273 -7.88 8.07 25.20
N ILE A 274 -6.96 8.42 24.29
CA ILE A 274 -5.71 7.68 24.11
C ILE A 274 -4.70 8.10 25.19
N GLU A 275 -4.69 7.34 26.28
CA GLU A 275 -3.73 7.47 27.39
C GLU A 275 -2.28 7.04 27.04
N GLN A 276 -1.33 7.38 27.93
CA GLN A 276 0.10 7.03 27.75
C GLN A 276 0.34 5.52 27.67
N ARG A 277 -0.38 4.73 28.46
CA ARG A 277 -0.35 3.26 28.38
C ARG A 277 -0.61 2.75 26.96
N HIS A 278 -1.61 3.30 26.26
CA HIS A 278 -1.94 2.88 24.89
C HIS A 278 -0.81 3.19 23.90
N LYS A 279 -0.13 4.32 24.09
CA LYS A 279 1.05 4.69 23.30
C LYS A 279 2.21 3.76 23.59
N ASN A 280 2.44 3.41 24.85
CA ASN A 280 3.50 2.48 25.26
C ASN A 280 3.24 1.06 24.73
N GLN A 281 1.98 0.62 24.70
CA GLN A 281 1.58 -0.63 24.04
C GLN A 281 1.82 -0.60 22.53
N ALA A 282 1.48 0.50 21.85
CA ALA A 282 1.75 0.68 20.42
C ALA A 282 3.27 0.68 20.12
N SER A 283 4.07 1.33 20.97
CA SER A 283 5.53 1.36 20.88
C SER A 283 6.12 -0.04 21.08
N SER A 284 5.64 -0.77 22.09
CA SER A 284 6.08 -2.15 22.38
C SER A 284 5.69 -3.14 21.27
N LEU A 285 4.49 -3.00 20.70
CA LEU A 285 4.06 -3.73 19.51
C LEU A 285 5.03 -3.50 18.34
N GLN A 286 5.33 -2.24 18.04
CA GLN A 286 6.20 -1.87 16.94
C GLN A 286 7.62 -2.41 17.15
N ALA A 287 8.19 -2.22 18.34
CA ALA A 287 9.51 -2.75 18.70
C ALA A 287 9.56 -4.28 18.58
N ARG A 288 8.54 -5.01 19.05
CA ARG A 288 8.51 -6.46 18.93
C ARG A 288 8.36 -6.94 17.48
N LEU A 289 7.55 -6.26 16.68
CA LEU A 289 7.44 -6.54 15.25
C LEU A 289 8.81 -6.39 14.58
N GLU A 290 9.54 -5.32 14.87
CA GLU A 290 10.87 -5.06 14.32
C GLU A 290 11.88 -6.12 14.73
N GLU A 291 11.94 -6.51 16.01
CA GLU A 291 12.83 -7.58 16.49
C GLU A 291 12.64 -8.88 15.69
N VAL A 292 11.38 -9.28 15.47
CA VAL A 292 11.06 -10.51 14.73
C VAL A 292 11.32 -10.33 13.24
N TYR A 293 10.82 -9.26 12.63
CA TYR A 293 10.90 -9.02 11.19
C TYR A 293 12.36 -8.83 10.72
N LEU A 294 13.14 -8.00 11.41
CA LEU A 294 14.57 -7.82 11.12
C LEU A 294 15.37 -9.10 11.43
N GLY A 295 14.96 -9.87 12.45
CA GLY A 295 15.52 -11.18 12.74
C GLY A 295 15.34 -12.18 11.59
N MET A 296 14.14 -12.23 10.99
CA MET A 296 13.89 -13.03 9.79
C MET A 296 14.79 -12.59 8.63
N LEU A 297 14.92 -11.28 8.41
CA LEU A 297 15.77 -10.74 7.34
C LEU A 297 17.26 -11.06 7.54
N ARG A 298 17.79 -10.94 8.77
CA ARG A 298 19.16 -11.36 9.09
C ARG A 298 19.37 -12.85 8.79
N HIS A 299 18.42 -13.70 9.20
CA HIS A 299 18.50 -15.14 8.89
C HIS A 299 18.44 -15.42 7.39
N LEU A 300 17.61 -14.68 6.63
CA LEU A 300 17.58 -14.79 5.17
C LEU A 300 18.92 -14.38 4.55
N ALA A 301 19.52 -13.26 4.98
CA ALA A 301 20.83 -12.84 4.52
C ALA A 301 21.90 -13.90 4.82
N ASP A 302 21.87 -14.47 6.03
CA ASP A 302 22.81 -15.51 6.45
C ASP A 302 22.70 -16.81 5.66
N THR A 303 21.47 -17.20 5.29
CA THR A 303 21.22 -18.46 4.57
C THR A 303 21.38 -18.33 3.06
N THR A 304 20.97 -17.20 2.48
CA THR A 304 21.05 -16.96 1.03
C THR A 304 22.38 -16.36 0.58
N LYS A 305 23.08 -15.66 1.49
CA LYS A 305 24.29 -14.85 1.20
C LYS A 305 24.08 -13.71 0.18
N LEU A 306 22.82 -13.38 -0.12
CA LEU A 306 22.47 -12.32 -1.06
C LEU A 306 22.52 -10.94 -0.40
N LYS A 307 22.85 -9.92 -1.21
CA LYS A 307 22.96 -8.52 -0.78
C LYS A 307 21.71 -7.68 -1.02
N SER A 308 20.77 -8.22 -1.80
CA SER A 308 19.52 -7.55 -2.14
C SER A 308 18.33 -8.30 -1.54
N VAL A 309 17.30 -7.57 -1.11
CA VAL A 309 16.06 -8.15 -0.59
C VAL A 309 14.82 -7.53 -1.22
N CYS A 310 13.84 -8.37 -1.59
CA CYS A 310 12.54 -7.95 -2.07
C CYS A 310 11.44 -8.31 -1.07
N LEU A 311 10.58 -7.33 -0.75
CA LEU A 311 9.57 -7.40 0.29
C LEU A 311 8.15 -7.19 -0.27
N ALA A 312 7.23 -8.04 0.19
CA ALA A 312 5.79 -7.96 -0.10
C ALA A 312 4.93 -8.51 1.07
N GLY A 313 3.61 -8.50 0.89
CA GLY A 313 2.63 -8.77 1.95
C GLY A 313 2.32 -7.52 2.79
N GLY A 314 1.15 -7.50 3.44
CA GLY A 314 0.66 -6.32 4.16
C GLY A 314 1.61 -5.79 5.25
N VAL A 315 2.41 -6.67 5.88
CA VAL A 315 3.40 -6.28 6.90
C VAL A 315 4.54 -5.47 6.28
N ALA A 316 4.86 -5.68 5.00
CA ALA A 316 5.88 -4.91 4.30
C ALA A 316 5.48 -3.44 4.06
N PHE A 317 4.27 -3.01 4.40
CA PHE A 317 3.93 -1.59 4.50
C PHE A 317 4.46 -0.90 5.77
N ASN A 318 5.06 -1.65 6.70
CA ASN A 318 5.65 -1.09 7.91
C ASN A 318 6.93 -0.32 7.57
N CYS A 319 6.77 0.97 7.26
CA CYS A 319 7.87 1.81 6.80
C CYS A 319 8.94 2.07 7.87
N VAL A 320 8.56 1.99 9.15
CA VAL A 320 9.51 2.14 10.26
C VAL A 320 10.46 0.96 10.29
N ALA A 321 9.94 -0.27 10.25
CA ALA A 321 10.77 -1.48 10.17
C ALA A 321 11.61 -1.52 8.89
N ASN A 322 11.02 -1.17 7.73
CA ASN A 322 11.75 -1.14 6.46
C ASN A 322 12.91 -0.13 6.46
N GLY A 323 12.72 1.03 7.10
CA GLY A 323 13.75 2.07 7.19
C GLY A 323 15.00 1.65 7.97
N LYS A 324 14.85 0.65 8.86
CA LYS A 324 15.96 0.10 9.66
C LYS A 324 16.78 -0.96 8.92
N ILE A 325 16.30 -1.51 7.81
CA ILE A 325 16.95 -2.64 7.11
C ILE A 325 18.41 -2.33 6.72
N PRO A 326 18.76 -1.19 6.10
CA PRO A 326 20.14 -0.91 5.71
C PRO A 326 21.12 -0.78 6.88
N GLY A 327 20.62 -0.46 8.09
CA GLY A 327 21.45 -0.31 9.30
C GLY A 327 21.47 -1.54 10.21
N GLU A 328 20.46 -2.39 10.13
CA GLU A 328 20.26 -3.52 11.06
C GLU A 328 20.34 -4.90 10.41
N THR A 329 20.62 -4.96 9.11
CA THR A 329 20.78 -6.19 8.35
C THR A 329 21.96 -6.09 7.37
N PRO A 330 22.49 -7.21 6.86
CA PRO A 330 23.52 -7.20 5.82
C PRO A 330 23.04 -6.81 4.41
N PHE A 331 21.76 -6.48 4.23
CA PHE A 331 21.22 -6.12 2.92
C PHE A 331 21.61 -4.69 2.53
N GLU A 332 22.19 -4.57 1.35
CA GLU A 332 22.65 -3.30 0.76
C GLU A 332 21.56 -2.67 -0.11
N ASN A 333 20.74 -3.50 -0.76
CA ASN A 333 19.66 -3.04 -1.63
C ASN A 333 18.31 -3.60 -1.17
N VAL A 334 17.31 -2.73 -1.07
CA VAL A 334 15.99 -3.10 -0.56
C VAL A 334 14.92 -2.66 -1.55
N TYR A 335 14.10 -3.60 -2.01
CA TYR A 335 12.93 -3.30 -2.84
C TYR A 335 11.66 -3.68 -2.09
N VAL A 336 10.76 -2.71 -1.89
CA VAL A 336 9.43 -2.92 -1.31
C VAL A 336 8.42 -2.56 -2.39
N HIS A 337 7.52 -3.49 -2.73
CA HIS A 337 6.52 -3.25 -3.77
C HIS A 337 5.57 -2.08 -3.36
N PRO A 338 5.23 -1.14 -4.26
CA PRO A 338 4.40 0.03 -3.91
C PRO A 338 2.98 -0.34 -3.45
N ALA A 339 2.45 -1.44 -3.96
CA ALA A 339 1.24 -2.08 -3.46
C ALA A 339 1.61 -3.42 -2.79
N ALA A 340 2.39 -3.38 -1.70
CA ALA A 340 2.93 -4.58 -1.05
C ALA A 340 1.87 -5.56 -0.54
N GLY A 341 0.72 -5.04 -0.07
CA GLY A 341 -0.44 -5.85 0.31
C GLY A 341 -1.18 -6.46 -0.88
N ASP A 342 -2.42 -6.90 -0.68
CA ASP A 342 -3.11 -7.79 -1.61
C ASP A 342 -3.43 -7.20 -2.99
N ALA A 343 -3.46 -5.88 -3.12
CA ALA A 343 -3.52 -5.24 -4.43
C ALA A 343 -2.39 -5.75 -5.35
N GLY A 344 -1.16 -5.89 -4.82
CA GLY A 344 0.00 -6.33 -5.60
C GLY A 344 -0.09 -7.75 -6.15
N LEU A 345 -1.01 -8.58 -5.66
CA LEU A 345 -1.16 -9.96 -6.08
C LEU A 345 -1.53 -10.10 -7.57
N ALA A 346 -2.32 -9.16 -8.11
CA ALA A 346 -2.68 -9.19 -9.54
C ALA A 346 -1.43 -9.10 -10.44
N VAL A 347 -0.52 -8.17 -10.11
CA VAL A 347 0.78 -8.02 -10.80
C VAL A 347 1.64 -9.26 -10.59
N GLY A 348 1.77 -9.71 -9.34
CA GLY A 348 2.59 -10.87 -9.00
C GLY A 348 2.15 -12.17 -9.66
N ALA A 349 0.84 -12.42 -9.72
CA ALA A 349 0.29 -13.59 -10.41
C ALA A 349 0.58 -13.54 -11.91
N ALA A 350 0.38 -12.40 -12.56
CA ALA A 350 0.66 -12.25 -13.99
C ALA A 350 2.15 -12.49 -14.32
N PHE A 351 3.06 -11.87 -13.57
CA PHE A 351 4.50 -12.09 -13.76
C PHE A 351 4.95 -13.50 -13.37
N HIS A 352 4.31 -14.14 -12.40
CA HIS A 352 4.57 -15.54 -12.10
C HIS A 352 4.26 -16.43 -13.32
N ILE A 353 3.15 -16.21 -14.02
CA ILE A 353 2.84 -16.97 -15.26
C ILE A 353 3.90 -16.70 -16.32
N TRP A 354 4.23 -15.43 -16.58
CA TRP A 354 5.22 -15.06 -17.58
C TRP A 354 6.59 -15.72 -17.35
N HIS A 355 7.11 -15.65 -16.12
CA HIS A 355 8.46 -16.13 -15.82
C HIS A 355 8.53 -17.62 -15.45
N GLN A 356 7.67 -18.08 -14.55
CA GLN A 356 7.79 -19.43 -13.99
C GLN A 356 7.11 -20.48 -14.87
N ILE A 357 5.93 -20.15 -15.40
CA ILE A 357 5.12 -21.09 -16.18
C ILE A 357 5.53 -21.08 -17.66
N LEU A 358 5.65 -19.89 -18.26
CA LEU A 358 6.00 -19.74 -19.67
C LEU A 358 7.52 -19.71 -19.93
N GLY A 359 8.35 -19.63 -18.88
CA GLY A 359 9.81 -19.64 -18.99
C GLY A 359 10.39 -18.42 -19.70
N LYS A 360 9.69 -17.28 -19.71
CA LYS A 360 10.13 -16.07 -20.41
C LYS A 360 11.12 -15.25 -19.57
N PRO A 361 12.07 -14.53 -20.21
CA PRO A 361 13.07 -13.74 -19.51
C PRO A 361 12.44 -12.53 -18.79
N ARG A 362 13.18 -11.99 -17.82
CA ARG A 362 12.90 -10.69 -17.20
C ARG A 362 13.26 -9.55 -18.15
N SER A 363 12.33 -8.60 -18.27
CA SER A 363 12.45 -7.45 -19.17
C SER A 363 11.82 -6.18 -18.60
N PHE A 364 11.33 -6.21 -17.36
CA PHE A 364 10.57 -5.12 -16.75
C PHE A 364 11.13 -4.81 -15.36
N VAL A 365 11.18 -3.52 -15.05
CA VAL A 365 11.48 -2.96 -13.72
C VAL A 365 10.44 -1.90 -13.42
N MET A 366 9.85 -1.95 -12.23
CA MET A 366 8.88 -0.96 -11.78
C MET A 366 9.59 0.21 -11.12
N GLU A 367 9.94 1.22 -11.91
CA GLU A 367 10.60 2.45 -11.43
C GLU A 367 9.60 3.47 -10.85
N HIS A 368 8.32 3.35 -11.21
CA HIS A 368 7.24 4.23 -10.75
C HIS A 368 5.96 3.46 -10.44
N ALA A 369 5.01 4.11 -9.76
CA ALA A 369 3.71 3.53 -9.42
C ALA A 369 2.55 4.03 -10.30
N TYR A 370 2.79 4.84 -11.34
CA TYR A 370 1.74 5.50 -12.14
C TYR A 370 1.06 4.57 -13.17
N TRP A 371 0.41 3.51 -12.70
CA TRP A 371 -0.21 2.45 -13.53
C TRP A 371 -1.74 2.52 -13.63
N GLY A 372 -2.35 3.47 -12.91
CA GLY A 372 -3.79 3.70 -12.94
C GLY A 372 -4.22 4.70 -14.03
N PRO A 373 -5.51 5.09 -14.04
CA PRO A 373 -6.07 5.97 -15.06
C PRO A 373 -5.40 7.34 -15.14
N GLY A 374 -5.11 7.77 -16.37
CA GLY A 374 -4.83 9.16 -16.73
C GLY A 374 -6.01 9.78 -17.47
N PHE A 375 -6.08 11.10 -17.48
CA PHE A 375 -7.15 11.86 -18.14
C PHE A 375 -6.56 12.91 -19.05
N SER A 376 -7.15 13.07 -20.22
CA SER A 376 -6.76 14.06 -21.22
C SER A 376 -7.12 15.48 -20.76
N ALA A 377 -6.48 16.49 -21.38
CA ALA A 377 -6.80 17.89 -21.14
C ALA A 377 -8.28 18.22 -21.45
N GLU A 378 -8.88 17.51 -22.42
CA GLU A 378 -10.29 17.65 -22.80
C GLU A 378 -11.22 17.09 -21.71
N GLU A 379 -10.98 15.88 -21.21
CA GLU A 379 -11.76 15.31 -20.09
C GLU A 379 -11.65 16.17 -18.82
N ILE A 380 -10.47 16.76 -18.58
CA ILE A 380 -10.23 17.69 -17.47
C ILE A 380 -11.05 18.98 -17.67
N ARG A 381 -11.01 19.58 -18.86
CA ARG A 381 -11.79 20.79 -19.18
C ARG A 381 -13.29 20.55 -19.03
N GLN A 382 -13.78 19.41 -19.53
CA GLN A 382 -15.19 19.02 -19.39
C GLN A 382 -15.62 18.90 -17.93
N ALA A 383 -14.77 18.36 -17.06
CA ALA A 383 -15.05 18.31 -15.62
C ALA A 383 -15.10 19.70 -14.97
N ILE A 384 -14.17 20.60 -15.36
CA ILE A 384 -14.16 21.99 -14.87
C ILE A 384 -15.43 22.73 -15.31
N ASP A 385 -15.79 22.63 -16.58
CA ASP A 385 -16.98 23.27 -17.14
C ASP A 385 -18.27 22.72 -16.49
N GLY A 386 -18.32 21.41 -16.28
CA GLY A 386 -19.42 20.73 -15.60
C GLY A 386 -19.60 21.14 -14.14
N ALA A 387 -18.50 21.50 -13.46
CA ALA A 387 -18.53 21.95 -12.07
C ALA A 387 -19.09 23.37 -11.87
N LYS A 388 -19.31 24.13 -12.96
CA LYS A 388 -19.93 25.48 -12.95
C LYS A 388 -19.32 26.43 -11.92
N LEU A 389 -17.99 26.43 -11.83
CA LEU A 389 -17.23 27.25 -10.86
C LEU A 389 -17.27 28.77 -11.16
N ASN A 390 -17.61 29.15 -12.40
CA ASN A 390 -17.69 30.54 -12.83
C ASN A 390 -18.74 31.31 -12.00
N GLY A 391 -18.31 32.42 -11.39
CA GLY A 391 -19.16 33.25 -10.52
C GLY A 391 -19.21 32.80 -9.05
N GLY A 392 -18.57 31.67 -8.70
CA GLY A 392 -18.58 31.11 -7.33
C GLY A 392 -17.44 31.57 -6.41
N GLY A 393 -16.71 32.64 -6.75
CA GLY A 393 -15.52 33.06 -6.00
C GLY A 393 -14.27 32.22 -6.28
N TYR A 394 -14.15 31.72 -7.51
CA TYR A 394 -12.98 30.97 -7.98
C TYR A 394 -12.38 31.65 -9.21
N ALA A 395 -11.05 31.67 -9.29
CA ALA A 395 -10.33 32.04 -10.51
C ALA A 395 -9.75 30.77 -11.14
N ILE A 396 -9.91 30.62 -12.45
CA ILE A 396 -9.42 29.49 -13.23
C ILE A 396 -8.50 30.03 -14.30
N VAL A 397 -7.27 29.53 -14.33
CA VAL A 397 -6.27 29.91 -15.33
C VAL A 397 -5.64 28.65 -15.89
N GLN A 398 -5.62 28.52 -17.21
CA GLN A 398 -4.80 27.51 -17.88
C GLN A 398 -3.38 28.05 -18.00
N LEU A 399 -2.39 27.29 -17.53
CA LEU A 399 -0.99 27.68 -17.51
C LEU A 399 -0.19 26.83 -18.49
N GLU A 400 0.84 27.44 -19.07
CA GLU A 400 1.90 26.70 -19.76
C GLU A 400 2.65 25.79 -18.78
N GLU A 401 3.14 24.64 -19.25
CA GLU A 401 3.81 23.64 -18.42
C GLU A 401 5.02 24.22 -17.67
N GLU A 402 5.73 25.18 -18.26
CA GLU A 402 6.90 25.83 -17.70
C GLU A 402 6.55 26.80 -16.57
N LYS A 403 5.37 27.44 -16.63
CA LYS A 403 4.91 28.43 -15.64
C LYS A 403 4.23 27.79 -14.45
N LEU A 404 3.59 26.63 -14.66
CA LEU A 404 2.82 25.93 -13.63
C LEU A 404 3.66 25.65 -12.36
N PRO A 405 4.84 24.98 -12.42
CA PRO A 405 5.67 24.73 -11.23
C PRO A 405 5.99 25.99 -10.43
N SER A 406 6.33 27.10 -11.08
CA SER A 406 6.70 28.37 -10.41
C SER A 406 5.55 29.01 -9.66
N GLN A 407 4.37 29.06 -10.28
CA GLN A 407 3.18 29.58 -9.61
C GLN A 407 2.74 28.69 -8.44
N THR A 408 2.80 27.37 -8.62
CA THR A 408 2.38 26.43 -7.58
C THR A 408 3.38 26.35 -6.43
N ALA A 409 4.68 26.49 -6.70
CA ALA A 409 5.71 26.61 -5.67
C ALA A 409 5.53 27.89 -4.85
N LYS A 410 5.11 29.00 -5.48
CA LYS A 410 4.76 30.23 -4.75
C LYS A 410 3.57 30.01 -3.82
N ILE A 411 2.49 29.38 -4.30
CA ILE A 411 1.33 29.03 -3.48
C ILE A 411 1.75 28.20 -2.26
N ILE A 412 2.58 27.18 -2.48
CA ILE A 412 3.11 26.36 -1.40
C ILE A 412 3.97 27.21 -0.44
N GLY A 413 4.90 28.01 -0.96
CA GLY A 413 5.80 28.85 -0.16
C GLY A 413 5.10 29.95 0.64
N ASP A 414 3.94 30.41 0.18
CA ASP A 414 3.02 31.32 0.91
C ASP A 414 2.25 30.57 2.02
N GLY A 415 2.53 29.29 2.23
CA GLY A 415 1.91 28.46 3.26
C GLY A 415 0.47 28.06 2.95
N LYS A 416 0.08 28.03 1.68
CA LYS A 416 -1.25 27.60 1.23
C LYS A 416 -1.28 26.09 0.93
N ILE A 417 -2.48 25.49 1.00
CA ILE A 417 -2.72 24.08 0.70
C ILE A 417 -3.11 23.93 -0.77
N LEU A 418 -2.35 23.10 -1.49
CA LEU A 418 -2.54 22.85 -2.90
C LEU A 418 -2.98 21.41 -3.15
N GLY A 419 -4.16 21.22 -3.74
CA GLY A 419 -4.52 19.95 -4.39
C GLY A 419 -3.72 19.81 -5.70
N TRP A 420 -3.06 18.67 -5.89
CA TRP A 420 -2.18 18.41 -7.04
C TRP A 420 -2.63 17.14 -7.77
N TYR A 421 -3.17 17.34 -8.96
CA TYR A 421 -3.71 16.29 -9.82
C TYR A 421 -3.06 16.34 -11.21
N GLN A 422 -2.33 15.29 -11.57
CA GLN A 422 -1.66 15.18 -12.88
C GLN A 422 -1.53 13.73 -13.34
N GLY A 423 -1.41 13.52 -14.66
CA GLY A 423 -1.01 12.23 -15.24
C GLY A 423 -1.81 11.01 -14.77
N ARG A 424 -1.18 9.84 -14.87
CA ARG A 424 -1.74 8.56 -14.43
C ARG A 424 -1.75 8.42 -12.92
N ALA A 425 -2.83 7.90 -12.36
CA ALA A 425 -2.96 7.67 -10.92
C ALA A 425 -1.94 6.64 -10.41
N GLU A 426 -1.52 6.80 -9.16
CA GLU A 426 -0.65 5.89 -8.43
C GLU A 426 -1.36 4.56 -8.10
N TRP A 427 -0.60 3.48 -8.18
CA TRP A 427 -0.94 2.14 -7.74
C TRP A 427 -0.48 1.91 -6.30
N GLY A 428 -1.38 1.40 -5.46
CA GLY A 428 -1.16 1.22 -4.02
C GLY A 428 -1.71 2.36 -3.16
N PRO A 429 -1.47 2.32 -1.83
CA PRO A 429 -2.18 3.14 -0.86
C PRO A 429 -1.56 4.53 -0.62
N ARG A 430 -0.52 4.90 -1.37
CA ARG A 430 0.24 6.15 -1.18
C ARG A 430 0.03 7.07 -2.38
N ALA A 431 -0.22 8.34 -2.10
CA ALA A 431 -0.09 9.37 -3.12
C ALA A 431 1.38 9.75 -3.28
N LEU A 432 1.85 9.74 -4.51
CA LEU A 432 3.25 9.86 -4.89
C LEU A 432 3.44 10.97 -5.93
N GLY A 433 2.65 12.04 -5.82
CA GLY A 433 2.79 13.25 -6.64
C GLY A 433 1.86 13.33 -7.85
N ASN A 434 0.87 12.44 -7.99
CA ASN A 434 -0.12 12.49 -9.08
C ASN A 434 -1.56 12.67 -8.58
N ARG A 435 -1.87 12.20 -7.37
CA ARG A 435 -3.13 12.46 -6.66
C ARG A 435 -2.83 12.89 -5.22
N SER A 436 -2.18 14.04 -5.09
CA SER A 436 -1.58 14.51 -3.85
C SER A 436 -2.21 15.80 -3.34
N ILE A 437 -2.19 16.01 -2.02
CA ILE A 437 -2.29 17.34 -1.42
C ILE A 437 -0.88 17.72 -0.97
N VAL A 438 -0.43 18.90 -1.40
CA VAL A 438 0.92 19.40 -1.22
C VAL A 438 0.90 20.68 -0.40
N ALA A 439 1.82 20.81 0.55
CA ALA A 439 1.92 21.98 1.43
C ALA A 439 3.37 22.29 1.82
N ASP A 440 3.58 23.48 2.40
CA ASP A 440 4.89 23.94 2.87
C ASP A 440 5.41 23.03 4.00
N PRO A 441 6.60 22.40 3.85
CA PRO A 441 7.15 21.57 4.91
C PRO A 441 7.72 22.37 6.08
N ARG A 442 7.99 23.67 5.89
CA ARG A 442 8.72 24.53 6.85
C ARG A 442 7.85 25.01 8.01
N ARG A 443 6.54 24.94 7.87
CA ARG A 443 5.56 25.51 8.81
C ARG A 443 5.12 24.49 9.86
N PRO A 444 5.53 24.58 11.14
CA PRO A 444 5.19 23.57 12.16
C PRO A 444 3.68 23.38 12.36
N GLU A 445 2.89 24.44 12.21
CA GLU A 445 1.43 24.44 12.31
C GLU A 445 0.73 23.75 11.13
N MET A 446 1.42 23.48 10.02
CA MET A 446 0.80 22.94 8.80
C MET A 446 0.15 21.57 9.04
N LYS A 447 0.69 20.76 9.96
CA LYS A 447 0.10 19.48 10.35
C LYS A 447 -1.30 19.66 10.95
N GLU A 448 -1.45 20.64 11.85
CA GLU A 448 -2.72 20.96 12.47
C GLU A 448 -3.70 21.56 11.46
N ILE A 449 -3.22 22.49 10.63
CA ILE A 449 -4.01 23.13 9.57
C ILE A 449 -4.59 22.08 8.62
N LEU A 450 -3.78 21.14 8.12
CA LEU A 450 -4.25 20.07 7.22
C LEU A 450 -5.26 19.14 7.90
N ASN A 451 -5.04 18.78 9.17
CA ASN A 451 -5.98 17.94 9.90
C ASN A 451 -7.31 18.66 10.15
N ARG A 452 -7.30 19.95 10.47
CA ARG A 452 -8.51 20.75 10.72
C ARG A 452 -9.28 21.08 9.45
N ARG A 453 -8.58 21.46 8.37
CA ARG A 453 -9.18 21.99 7.12
C ARG A 453 -9.60 20.92 6.13
N ILE A 454 -8.92 19.77 6.15
CA ILE A 454 -9.01 18.77 5.09
C ILE A 454 -9.26 17.36 5.59
N LYS A 455 -8.46 16.88 6.56
CA LYS A 455 -8.41 15.45 6.87
C LYS A 455 -9.33 14.98 7.97
N HIS A 456 -9.70 15.88 8.89
CA HIS A 456 -10.59 15.64 10.01
C HIS A 456 -10.25 14.33 10.78
N ARG A 457 -8.94 14.14 11.05
CA ARG A 457 -8.37 12.89 11.57
C ARG A 457 -7.48 13.11 12.79
N GLU A 458 -7.05 12.02 13.41
CA GLU A 458 -6.28 12.00 14.65
C GLU A 458 -4.93 12.74 14.51
N ILE A 459 -4.57 13.58 15.50
CA ILE A 459 -3.41 14.49 15.44
C ILE A 459 -2.06 13.77 15.39
N PHE A 460 -1.99 12.54 15.91
CA PHE A 460 -0.75 11.75 15.91
C PHE A 460 -0.41 11.20 14.52
N ARG A 461 -1.31 11.25 13.53
CA ARG A 461 -1.03 10.69 12.20
C ARG A 461 0.02 11.53 11.45
N PRO A 462 1.14 10.95 11.00
CA PRO A 462 2.15 11.68 10.25
C PRO A 462 1.67 12.10 8.85
N PHE A 463 2.35 13.13 8.34
CA PHE A 463 2.42 13.42 6.90
C PHE A 463 3.80 13.00 6.37
N ALA A 464 3.97 12.96 5.06
CA ALA A 464 5.17 12.41 4.43
C ALA A 464 5.96 13.49 3.69
N PRO A 465 7.30 13.54 3.79
CA PRO A 465 8.12 14.38 2.94
C PRO A 465 8.28 13.76 1.55
N SER A 466 8.13 14.55 0.49
CA SER A 466 8.62 14.24 -0.85
C SER A 466 9.84 15.12 -1.13
N ILE A 467 10.98 14.52 -1.49
CA ILE A 467 12.27 15.19 -1.67
C ILE A 467 12.83 14.91 -3.06
N LEU A 468 13.62 15.84 -3.60
CA LEU A 468 14.49 15.55 -4.74
C LEU A 468 15.46 14.42 -4.37
N ALA A 469 15.55 13.38 -5.20
CA ALA A 469 16.39 12.21 -4.91
C ALA A 469 17.86 12.60 -4.68
N GLU A 470 18.36 13.55 -5.47
CA GLU A 470 19.73 14.10 -5.39
C GLU A 470 20.03 14.86 -4.09
N ALA A 471 19.01 15.32 -3.36
CA ALA A 471 19.18 16.04 -2.09
C ALA A 471 18.99 15.13 -0.86
N SER A 472 18.59 13.87 -1.04
CA SER A 472 18.18 12.98 0.06
C SER A 472 19.24 12.83 1.16
N SER A 473 20.50 12.58 0.80
CA SER A 473 21.61 12.36 1.74
C SER A 473 21.96 13.59 2.59
N GLU A 474 21.63 14.80 2.12
CA GLU A 474 21.87 16.05 2.84
C GLU A 474 20.80 16.36 3.89
N TRP A 475 19.65 15.69 3.82
CA TRP A 475 18.48 15.96 4.66
C TRP A 475 18.12 14.79 5.59
N PHE A 476 18.42 13.57 5.16
CA PHE A 476 18.16 12.34 5.90
C PHE A 476 19.46 11.60 6.20
N GLU A 477 19.48 10.84 7.29
CA GLU A 477 20.64 10.04 7.69
C GLU A 477 20.91 8.89 6.72
N GLN A 478 19.85 8.33 6.15
CA GLN A 478 19.91 7.29 5.12
C GLN A 478 19.66 7.88 3.73
N SER A 479 20.35 7.34 2.71
CA SER A 479 20.24 7.78 1.31
C SER A 479 19.69 6.71 0.36
N HIS A 480 19.40 5.50 0.84
CA HIS A 480 18.81 4.45 0.00
C HIS A 480 17.48 4.95 -0.59
N PRO A 481 17.24 4.81 -1.91
CA PRO A 481 16.02 5.31 -2.55
C PRO A 481 14.72 4.78 -1.90
N SER A 482 13.72 5.64 -1.77
CA SER A 482 12.38 5.30 -1.31
C SER A 482 11.34 5.97 -2.22
N PRO A 483 11.20 5.52 -3.49
CA PRO A 483 10.30 6.17 -4.45
C PRO A 483 8.81 5.99 -4.10
N PHE A 484 8.48 5.04 -3.20
CA PHE A 484 7.11 4.60 -2.93
C PHE A 484 6.60 4.91 -1.52
N MET A 485 7.31 5.74 -0.74
CA MET A 485 6.97 6.00 0.67
C MET A 485 6.87 4.72 1.52
N THR A 486 7.77 3.77 1.29
CA THR A 486 7.81 2.48 1.99
C THR A 486 8.88 2.42 3.07
N MET A 487 9.66 3.47 3.26
CA MET A 487 10.71 3.59 4.28
C MET A 487 10.57 4.90 5.05
N ALA A 488 10.79 4.85 6.37
CA ALA A 488 10.88 6.02 7.23
C ALA A 488 12.34 6.20 7.66
N TYR A 489 12.88 7.38 7.42
CA TYR A 489 14.27 7.73 7.71
C TYR A 489 14.35 8.84 8.73
N ALA A 490 15.42 8.84 9.51
CA ALA A 490 15.70 9.93 10.42
C ALA A 490 16.06 11.18 9.63
N VAL A 491 15.36 12.28 9.89
CA VAL A 491 15.75 13.61 9.43
C VAL A 491 16.98 14.01 10.25
N ARG A 492 18.02 14.46 9.58
CA ARG A 492 19.26 14.89 10.24
C ARG A 492 18.94 15.96 11.29
N PRO A 493 19.52 15.90 12.51
CA PRO A 493 19.17 16.80 13.59
C PRO A 493 19.15 18.29 13.20
N GLU A 494 20.15 18.76 12.45
CA GLU A 494 20.30 20.15 11.98
C GLU A 494 19.30 20.57 10.87
N LYS A 495 18.48 19.63 10.38
CA LYS A 495 17.47 19.84 9.34
C LYS A 495 16.05 19.72 9.86
N ARG A 496 15.84 19.20 11.08
CA ARG A 496 14.51 18.96 11.67
C ARG A 496 13.67 20.24 11.74
N ASP A 497 14.27 21.33 12.22
CA ASP A 497 13.60 22.63 12.31
C ASP A 497 13.33 23.29 10.95
N LYS A 498 13.95 22.80 9.88
CA LYS A 498 13.73 23.30 8.50
C LYS A 498 12.56 22.62 7.81
N ILE A 499 12.20 21.40 8.22
CA ILE A 499 11.02 20.66 7.72
C ILE A 499 10.16 20.09 8.86
N PRO A 500 9.70 20.91 9.82
CA PRO A 500 9.00 20.41 10.98
C PRO A 500 7.65 19.75 10.64
N ALA A 501 6.98 20.16 9.56
CA ALA A 501 5.63 19.67 9.24
C ALA A 501 5.59 18.17 8.86
N PRO A 502 6.49 17.66 7.99
CA PRO A 502 6.57 16.23 7.69
C PRO A 502 7.47 15.43 8.65
N THR A 503 8.16 16.07 9.60
CA THR A 503 9.01 15.39 10.60
C THR A 503 8.15 14.90 11.77
N HIS A 504 8.25 13.62 12.08
CA HIS A 504 7.52 13.01 13.19
C HIS A 504 8.20 13.30 14.54
N VAL A 505 7.51 13.00 15.65
CA VAL A 505 7.99 13.33 16.99
C VAL A 505 9.29 12.61 17.37
N ASP A 506 9.57 11.47 16.75
CA ASP A 506 10.82 10.70 16.88
C ASP A 506 11.93 11.17 15.91
N GLY A 507 11.70 12.28 15.19
CA GLY A 507 12.63 12.82 14.21
C GLY A 507 12.63 12.11 12.86
N THR A 508 11.73 11.16 12.61
CA THR A 508 11.65 10.42 11.34
C THR A 508 10.68 11.04 10.34
N GLY A 509 10.87 10.76 9.05
CA GLY A 509 9.94 11.11 7.98
C GLY A 509 9.79 9.96 6.98
N ARG A 510 8.55 9.63 6.61
CA ARG A 510 8.26 8.58 5.62
C ARG A 510 8.50 9.09 4.20
N LEU A 511 9.71 8.94 3.71
CA LEU A 511 10.24 9.64 2.56
C LEU A 511 9.70 9.12 1.22
N GLN A 512 9.36 10.04 0.32
CA GLN A 512 9.34 9.81 -1.12
C GLN A 512 10.55 10.46 -1.78
N THR A 513 11.46 9.68 -2.37
CA THR A 513 12.51 10.20 -3.25
C THR A 513 11.96 10.37 -4.66
N VAL A 514 12.05 11.59 -5.20
CA VAL A 514 11.50 11.94 -6.52
C VAL A 514 12.65 12.18 -7.49
N THR A 515 12.66 11.43 -8.59
CA THR A 515 13.62 11.60 -9.69
C THR A 515 12.96 12.32 -10.86
N LYS A 516 13.79 13.00 -11.67
CA LYS A 516 13.32 13.66 -12.90
C LYS A 516 12.75 12.66 -13.92
N THR A 517 13.26 11.43 -13.96
CA THR A 517 12.80 10.38 -14.89
C THR A 517 11.47 9.78 -14.48
N ALA A 518 11.25 9.52 -13.19
CA ALA A 518 10.03 8.88 -12.71
C ALA A 518 8.83 9.83 -12.74
N ASN A 519 9.01 11.10 -12.33
CA ASN A 519 7.93 12.09 -12.32
C ASN A 519 8.46 13.51 -12.61
N PRO A 520 8.66 13.87 -13.90
CA PRO A 520 9.32 15.11 -14.27
C PRO A 520 8.58 16.37 -13.79
N ARG A 521 7.25 16.39 -13.85
CA ARG A 521 6.46 17.57 -13.46
C ARG A 521 6.41 17.74 -11.94
N TYR A 522 6.32 16.66 -11.17
CA TYR A 522 6.42 16.73 -9.70
C TYR A 522 7.85 17.08 -9.25
N TRP A 523 8.87 16.55 -9.93
CA TRP A 523 10.27 16.93 -9.71
C TRP A 523 10.47 18.44 -9.97
N LYS A 524 9.94 18.98 -11.10
CA LYS A 524 10.00 20.42 -11.41
C LYS A 524 9.34 21.26 -10.32
N LEU A 525 8.19 20.84 -9.80
CA LEU A 525 7.52 21.51 -8.68
C LEU A 525 8.43 21.59 -7.45
N ILE A 526 8.98 20.46 -7.01
CA ILE A 526 9.84 20.42 -5.81
C ILE A 526 11.13 21.23 -6.05
N LYS A 527 11.70 21.18 -7.25
CA LYS A 527 12.88 21.97 -7.63
C LYS A 527 12.61 23.46 -7.56
N GLU A 528 11.42 23.88 -7.93
CA GLU A 528 11.04 25.27 -7.90
C GLU A 528 10.67 25.74 -6.48
N VAL A 529 10.13 24.85 -5.63
CA VAL A 529 10.05 25.08 -4.18
C VAL A 529 11.44 25.25 -3.58
N GLU A 530 12.42 24.41 -3.93
CA GLU A 530 13.82 24.55 -3.51
C GLU A 530 14.37 25.93 -3.91
N ARG A 531 14.19 26.33 -5.17
CA ARG A 531 14.66 27.62 -5.69
C ARG A 531 14.08 28.80 -4.91
N GLN A 532 12.81 28.73 -4.52
CA GLN A 532 12.11 29.84 -3.83
C GLN A 532 12.32 29.84 -2.31
N THR A 533 12.56 28.67 -1.70
CA THR A 533 12.53 28.51 -0.23
C THR A 533 13.85 28.02 0.38
N GLY A 534 14.79 27.53 -0.44
CA GLY A 534 16.00 26.83 -0.02
C GLY A 534 15.77 25.40 0.48
N VAL A 535 14.55 24.86 0.35
CA VAL A 535 14.18 23.53 0.86
C VAL A 535 13.74 22.62 -0.30
N PRO A 536 14.44 21.50 -0.58
CA PRO A 536 14.13 20.57 -1.68
C PRO A 536 13.03 19.57 -1.31
N VAL A 537 12.11 19.96 -0.43
CA VAL A 537 11.09 19.10 0.16
C VAL A 537 9.73 19.76 -0.01
N VAL A 538 8.71 18.94 -0.18
CA VAL A 538 7.31 19.32 0.05
C VAL A 538 6.66 18.34 1.01
N LEU A 539 5.71 18.81 1.82
CA LEU A 539 4.81 17.91 2.52
C LEU A 539 3.82 17.33 1.50
N ASN A 540 3.69 16.00 1.47
CA ASN A 540 2.78 15.27 0.60
C ASN A 540 1.83 14.38 1.42
N THR A 541 0.55 14.37 1.04
CA THR A 541 -0.46 13.46 1.59
C THR A 541 -1.47 13.07 0.52
N SER A 542 -2.23 12.00 0.78
CA SER A 542 -3.24 11.48 -0.16
C SER A 542 -4.26 12.54 -0.54
N PHE A 543 -4.65 12.66 -1.80
CA PHE A 543 -5.76 13.55 -2.17
C PHE A 543 -7.10 12.84 -1.95
N ASN A 544 -7.68 13.06 -0.77
CA ASN A 544 -8.96 12.54 -0.31
C ASN A 544 -9.40 13.19 1.01
N ASP A 545 -10.64 12.94 1.40
CA ASP A 545 -11.17 13.21 2.74
C ASP A 545 -11.88 11.96 3.25
N ASN A 546 -11.13 11.07 3.91
CA ASN A 546 -11.56 9.78 4.48
C ASN A 546 -12.16 8.73 3.52
N GLU A 547 -12.12 8.99 2.21
CA GLU A 547 -12.48 8.10 1.10
C GLU A 547 -11.24 7.53 0.38
N PRO A 548 -11.37 6.64 -0.64
CA PRO A 548 -10.22 6.26 -1.48
C PRO A 548 -9.55 7.49 -2.13
N ILE A 549 -8.30 7.39 -2.55
CA ILE A 549 -7.62 8.47 -3.28
C ILE A 549 -8.45 8.84 -4.51
N VAL A 550 -8.65 10.14 -4.78
CA VAL A 550 -9.41 10.61 -5.94
C VAL A 550 -8.82 10.04 -7.24
N CYS A 551 -9.68 9.55 -8.13
CA CYS A 551 -9.30 8.98 -9.41
C CYS A 551 -9.69 9.94 -10.54
N LYS A 552 -10.98 10.26 -10.68
CA LYS A 552 -11.51 11.10 -11.76
C LYS A 552 -11.29 12.60 -11.50
N PRO A 553 -11.21 13.44 -12.55
CA PRO A 553 -11.09 14.89 -12.37
C PRO A 553 -12.22 15.49 -11.53
N GLN A 554 -13.47 15.04 -11.74
CA GLN A 554 -14.62 15.47 -10.95
C GLN A 554 -14.44 15.18 -9.46
N GLU A 555 -13.91 14.02 -9.09
CA GLU A 555 -13.68 13.66 -7.68
C GLU A 555 -12.65 14.58 -7.01
N ALA A 556 -11.63 15.03 -7.77
CA ALA A 556 -10.66 16.02 -7.28
C ALA A 556 -11.29 17.40 -7.09
N ILE A 557 -12.17 17.83 -8.00
CA ILE A 557 -12.94 19.07 -7.88
C ILE A 557 -13.88 18.99 -6.68
N ASP A 558 -14.64 17.92 -6.52
CA ASP A 558 -15.59 17.72 -5.41
C ASP A 558 -14.87 17.74 -4.06
N CYS A 559 -13.69 17.08 -3.98
CA CYS A 559 -12.85 17.11 -2.79
C CYS A 559 -12.32 18.53 -2.52
N PHE A 560 -11.84 19.24 -3.55
CA PHE A 560 -11.40 20.63 -3.44
C PHE A 560 -12.54 21.54 -2.94
N LEU A 561 -13.76 21.37 -3.45
CA LEU A 561 -14.93 22.18 -3.09
C LEU A 561 -15.42 21.93 -1.68
N ARG A 562 -15.48 20.66 -1.26
CA ARG A 562 -15.97 20.25 0.08
C ARG A 562 -14.96 20.55 1.19
N THR A 563 -13.67 20.65 0.86
CA THR A 563 -12.60 20.95 1.81
C THR A 563 -12.13 22.39 1.70
N GLN A 564 -11.35 22.86 2.67
CA GLN A 564 -10.79 24.20 2.65
C GLN A 564 -9.41 24.22 1.98
N MET A 565 -9.22 23.60 0.81
CA MET A 565 -7.99 23.79 0.03
C MET A 565 -7.95 25.19 -0.57
N ASP A 566 -6.76 25.78 -0.65
CA ASP A 566 -6.59 27.15 -1.16
C ASP A 566 -6.52 27.18 -2.69
N ALA A 567 -5.94 26.14 -3.29
CA ALA A 567 -5.83 25.98 -4.73
C ALA A 567 -5.89 24.50 -5.17
N LEU A 568 -6.23 24.28 -6.43
CA LEU A 568 -6.23 22.98 -7.10
C LEU A 568 -5.54 23.11 -8.46
N VAL A 569 -4.55 22.25 -8.69
CA VAL A 569 -3.98 21.98 -10.01
C VAL A 569 -4.65 20.74 -10.57
N LEU A 570 -5.28 20.90 -11.73
CA LEU A 570 -5.94 19.84 -12.47
C LEU A 570 -5.35 19.79 -13.88
N GLY A 571 -4.34 18.96 -14.09
CA GLY A 571 -3.54 18.98 -15.32
C GLY A 571 -2.80 20.30 -15.48
N ASP A 572 -3.19 21.09 -16.47
CA ASP A 572 -2.61 22.42 -16.77
C ASP A 572 -3.46 23.58 -16.23
N PHE A 573 -4.57 23.29 -15.56
CA PHE A 573 -5.45 24.30 -14.99
C PHE A 573 -5.11 24.53 -13.52
N LEU A 574 -4.93 25.80 -13.16
CA LEU A 574 -4.85 26.27 -11.79
C LEU A 574 -6.18 26.90 -11.40
N ILE A 575 -6.82 26.36 -10.37
CA ILE A 575 -8.05 26.86 -9.77
C ILE A 575 -7.69 27.41 -8.39
N THR A 576 -7.98 28.68 -8.13
CA THR A 576 -7.74 29.32 -6.82
C THR A 576 -9.04 29.82 -6.22
N ARG A 577 -9.18 29.69 -4.89
CA ARG A 577 -10.23 30.41 -4.15
C ARG A 577 -9.86 31.89 -4.08
N SER A 578 -10.82 32.77 -4.40
CA SER A 578 -10.68 34.23 -4.29
C SER A 578 -10.61 34.69 -2.84
#